data_AF-L0NED2-F1
#
_entry.id   AF-L0NED2-F1
#
_cell.length_a   1.000
_cell.length_b   1.000
_cell.length_c   1.000
_cell.angle_alpha   90.00
_cell.angle_beta   90.00
_cell.angle_gamma   90.00
#
_symmetry.space_group_name_H-M   'P 1'
#
loop_
_entity.id
_entity.type
_entity.pdbx_description
1 polymer ?
#
loop_
_entity_poly.entity_id
_entity_poly.type
_entity_poly.pdbx_seq_one_letter_code
_entity_poly.pdbx_strand_id
1 'polypeptide(L)' 'MKKPIPYTYVVARRRRRTGNRWCLAVMLPGGLASTLDTFASRKRAISTAKLLAYGGGHVEVRP' A
#
# COMPACT_ATOMS: atom_id res chain seq x y z
N MET A 1 4.14 26.86 7.83
CA MET A 1 3.37 25.68 7.36
C MET A 1 4.26 24.44 7.45
N LYS A 2 3.86 23.39 8.18
CA LYS A 2 4.61 22.13 8.20
C LYS A 2 4.57 21.53 6.79
N LYS A 3 5.73 21.20 6.23
CA LYS A 3 5.79 20.49 4.94
C LYS A 3 5.05 19.15 5.07
N PRO A 4 4.19 18.77 4.11
CA PRO A 4 3.54 17.47 4.14
C PRO A 4 4.62 16.38 4.17
N ILE A 5 4.49 15.44 5.12
CA ILE A 5 5.42 14.32 5.22
C ILE A 5 5.19 13.43 3.99
N PRO A 6 6.22 13.12 3.20
CA PRO A 6 6.06 12.23 2.05
C PRO A 6 5.66 10.84 2.55
N TYR A 7 4.65 10.23 1.94
CA TYR A 7 4.21 8.88 2.25
C TYR A 7 3.99 8.08 0.96
N THR A 8 4.21 6.78 1.05
CA THR A 8 4.12 5.85 -0.07
C THR A 8 3.10 4.76 0.25
N TYR A 9 2.14 4.54 -0.63
CA TYR A 9 1.28 3.38 -0.59
C TYR A 9 2.05 2.16 -1.11
N VAL A 10 2.24 1.17 -0.26
CA VAL A 10 2.94 -0.07 -0.59
C VAL A 10 1.93 -1.20 -0.72
N VAL A 11 1.92 -1.86 -1.87
CA VAL A 11 1.18 -3.10 -2.09
C VAL A 11 2.17 -4.26 -2.03
N ALA A 12 2.08 -5.11 -1.01
CA ALA A 12 3.00 -6.23 -0.79
C ALA A 12 2.26 -7.58 -0.74
N ARG A 13 2.91 -8.64 -1.24
CA ARG A 13 2.35 -9.99 -1.13
C ARG A 13 2.48 -10.52 0.30
N ARG A 14 1.36 -10.98 0.86
CA ARG A 14 1.29 -11.67 2.14
C ARG A 14 0.84 -13.11 1.91
N ARG A 15 1.78 -14.06 1.99
CA ARG A 15 1.44 -15.50 1.93
C ARG A 15 0.74 -15.90 3.22
N ARG A 16 -0.44 -16.51 3.10
CA ARG A 16 -1.14 -17.18 4.22
C ARG A 16 -1.38 -18.63 3.87
N ARG A 17 -1.67 -19.45 4.89
CA ARG A 17 -1.96 -20.89 4.75
C ARG A 17 -3.07 -21.19 3.73
N THR A 18 -4.03 -20.28 3.56
CA THR A 18 -5.20 -20.42 2.68
C THR A 18 -5.04 -19.77 1.31
N GLY A 19 -3.86 -19.20 0.99
CA GLY A 19 -3.59 -18.60 -0.32
C GLY A 19 -2.79 -17.30 -0.27
N ASN A 20 -2.57 -16.72 -1.45
CA ASN A 20 -1.90 -15.43 -1.59
C ASN A 20 -2.87 -14.29 -1.28
N ARG A 21 -2.51 -13.41 -0.35
CA ARG A 21 -3.17 -12.12 -0.17
C ARG A 21 -2.22 -10.98 -0.52
N TRP A 22 -2.78 -9.82 -0.80
CA TRP A 22 -2.09 -8.60 -1.15
C TRP A 22 -2.44 -7.54 -0.11
N CYS A 23 -1.43 -7.10 0.62
CA CYS A 23 -1.55 -6.12 1.69
C CYS A 23 -1.32 -4.73 1.12
N LEU A 24 -2.23 -3.80 1.39
CA LEU A 24 -2.03 -2.39 1.14
C LEU A 24 -1.63 -1.72 2.45
N ALA A 25 -0.52 -1.01 2.44
CA ALA A 25 0.00 -0.30 3.60
C ALA A 25 0.48 1.10 3.23
N VAL A 26 0.58 1.96 4.23
CA VAL A 26 1.24 3.27 4.11
C VAL A 26 2.61 3.17 4.74
N MET A 27 3.62 3.58 4.00
CA MET A 27 5.01 3.64 4.43
C MET A 27 5.44 5.10 4.50
N LEU A 28 5.98 5.48 5.64
CA LEU A 28 6.67 6.75 5.84
C LEU A 28 8.18 6.53 5.61
N PRO A 29 8.99 7.60 5.50
CA PRO A 29 10.43 7.46 5.32
C PRO A 29 11.11 6.67 6.45
N GLY A 30 10.53 6.67 7.65
CA GLY A 30 11.00 5.92 8.82
C GLY A 30 10.50 4.47 8.90
N GLY A 31 9.68 4.00 7.96
CA GLY A 31 9.19 2.63 7.93
C GLY A 31 7.67 2.50 7.75
N LEU A 32 7.17 1.29 7.98
CA LEU A 32 5.75 0.97 7.87
C LEU A 32 4.96 1.78 8.91
N ALA A 33 4.05 2.63 8.46
CA ALA A 33 3.20 3.40 9.37
C ALA A 33 1.95 2.60 9.76
N SER A 34 1.25 2.06 8.76
CA SER A 34 0.04 1.28 9.01
C SER A 34 -0.33 0.38 7.84
N THR A 35 -1.01 -0.72 8.14
CA THR A 35 -1.68 -1.56 7.15
C THR A 35 -3.12 -1.06 6.98
N LEU A 36 -3.51 -0.72 5.76
CA LEU A 36 -4.86 -0.23 5.46
C LEU A 36 -5.84 -1.39 5.24
N ASP A 37 -5.48 -2.32 4.36
CA ASP A 37 -6.38 -3.42 3.99
C ASP A 37 -5.63 -4.62 3.38
N THR A 38 -6.31 -5.76 3.28
CA THR A 38 -5.82 -6.97 2.62
C THR A 38 -6.79 -7.51 1.58
N PHE A 39 -6.31 -7.63 0.36
CA PHE A 39 -7.05 -8.08 -0.80
C PHE A 39 -6.68 -9.51 -1.18
N ALA A 40 -7.63 -10.28 -1.71
CA ALA A 40 -7.33 -11.56 -2.35
C ALA A 40 -6.67 -11.38 -3.74
N SER A 41 -6.91 -10.25 -4.41
CA SER A 41 -6.43 -9.99 -5.77
C SER A 41 -5.40 -8.86 -5.82
N ARG A 42 -4.28 -9.11 -6.52
CA ARG A 42 -3.23 -8.13 -6.79
C ARG A 42 -3.78 -6.90 -7.51
N LYS A 43 -4.60 -7.14 -8.54
CA LYS A 43 -5.16 -6.07 -9.38
C LYS A 43 -6.04 -5.13 -8.56
N ARG A 44 -6.87 -5.67 -7.67
CA ARG A 44 -7.71 -4.87 -6.77
C ARG A 44 -6.86 -4.03 -5.82
N ALA A 45 -5.84 -4.62 -5.17
CA ALA A 45 -4.95 -3.89 -4.27
C ALA A 45 -4.25 -2.71 -4.97
N ILE A 46 -3.73 -2.93 -6.18
CA ILE A 46 -3.06 -1.88 -6.98
C ILE A 46 -4.06 -0.78 -7.37
N SER A 47 -5.27 -1.17 -7.82
CA SER A 47 -6.29 -0.19 -8.22
C SER A 47 -6.70 0.69 -7.05
N THR A 48 -6.90 0.11 -5.86
CA THR A 48 -7.22 0.86 -4.64
C THR A 48 -6.05 1.77 -4.23
N ALA A 49 -4.81 1.29 -4.31
CA ALA A 49 -3.63 2.11 -4.02
C ALA A 49 -3.54 3.34 -4.96
N LYS A 50 -3.79 3.14 -6.26
CA LYS A 50 -3.81 4.23 -7.25
C LYS A 50 -4.93 5.24 -6.99
N LEU A 51 -6.12 4.77 -6.62
CA LEU A 51 -7.24 5.64 -6.23
C LEU A 51 -6.88 6.51 -5.02
N LEU A 52 -6.27 5.92 -3.99
CA LEU A 52 -5.83 6.65 -2.80
C LEU A 52 -4.66 7.60 -3.07
N ALA A 53 -3.83 7.29 -4.07
CA ALA A 53 -2.72 8.11 -4.50
C ALA A 53 -3.09 9.27 -5.42
N TYR A 54 -4.33 9.33 -5.93
CA TYR A 54 -4.77 10.30 -6.95
C TYR A 54 -4.55 11.77 -6.55
N GLY A 55 -4.40 12.07 -5.25
CA GLY A 55 -4.06 13.40 -4.71
C GLY A 55 -2.57 13.71 -4.53
N GLY A 56 -1.65 12.92 -5.10
CA GLY A 56 -0.19 13.16 -5.01
C GLY A 56 0.60 12.15 -4.18
N GLY A 57 0.03 10.99 -3.89
CA GLY A 57 0.72 9.89 -3.20
C GLY A 57 1.59 9.06 -4.16
N HIS A 58 2.69 8.51 -3.67
CA HIS A 58 3.48 7.53 -4.43
C HIS A 58 2.95 6.11 -4.20
N VAL A 59 2.95 5.27 -5.23
CA VAL A 59 2.57 3.84 -5.13
C VAL A 59 3.76 2.95 -5.46
N GLU A 60 4.06 2.02 -4.57
CA GLU A 60 5.10 0.99 -4.74
C GLU A 60 4.44 -0.39 -4.67
N VAL A 61 4.79 -1.29 -5.60
CA VAL A 61 4.26 -2.67 -5.63
C VAL A 61 5.41 -3.64 -5.43
N ARG A 62 5.42 -4.34 -4.30
CA ARG A 62 6.43 -5.34 -3.93
C ARG A 62 5.93 -6.77 -4.21
N PRO A 63 6.74 -7.63 -4.86
CA PRO A 63 6.35 -8.99 -5.25
C PRO A 63 6.16 -9.98 -4.09
#